data_AF-A0AB39WMX0-F1
#
_entry.id   AF-A0AB39WMX0-F1
#
_cell.length_a   1.000
_cell.length_b   1.000
_cell.length_c   1.000
_cell.angle_alpha   90.00
_cell.angle_beta   90.00
_cell.angle_gamma   90.00
#
_symmetry.space_group_name_H-M   'P 1'
#
loop_
_entity.id
_entity.type
_entity.pdbx_description
1 polymer ?
#
loop_
_entity_poly.entity_id
_entity_poly.type
_entity_poly.pdbx_seq_one_letter_code
_entity_poly.pdbx_strand_id
1 'polypeptide(L)'
;MDFKKHALIFFEKYKRHTSENNIENNFEHDSLNYVRKENDFKYKDDVDAGVLVMILEELEYLKFTNRHNEKRYHIITEKGFEFLSKIP
;
A
#
# COMPACT_ATOMS: atom_id res chain seq x y z
N MET A 1 -18.32 2.49 -0.72
CA MET A 1 -17.01 1.81 -0.69
C MET A 1 -16.07 2.66 0.14
N ASP A 2 -15.42 2.08 1.14
CA ASP A 2 -14.54 2.81 2.06
C ASP A 2 -13.06 2.54 1.71
N PHE A 3 -12.47 3.44 0.93
CA PHE A 3 -11.08 3.31 0.49
C PHE A 3 -10.10 3.33 1.66
N LYS A 4 -10.38 4.07 2.74
CA LYS A 4 -9.49 4.11 3.91
C LYS A 4 -9.45 2.77 4.59
N LYS A 5 -10.62 2.16 4.82
CA LYS A 5 -10.70 0.79 5.36
C LYS A 5 -9.94 -0.20 4.46
N HIS A 6 -10.15 -0.14 3.15
CA HIS A 6 -9.46 -1.05 2.24
C HIS A 6 -7.96 -0.81 2.15
N ALA A 7 -7.49 0.43 2.28
CA ALA A 7 -6.07 0.76 2.28
C ALA A 7 -5.38 0.14 3.49
N LEU A 8 -6.00 0.24 4.67
CA LEU A 8 -5.50 -0.40 5.89
C LEU A 8 -5.50 -1.92 5.76
N ILE A 9 -6.59 -2.55 5.32
CA ILE A 9 -6.66 -4.01 5.11
C ILE A 9 -5.62 -4.46 4.09
N PHE A 10 -5.45 -3.73 2.98
CA PHE A 10 -4.40 -3.99 2.00
C PHE A 10 -3.03 -3.96 2.66
N PHE A 11 -2.75 -2.92 3.47
CA PHE A 11 -1.48 -2.75 4.15
C PHE A 11 -1.22 -3.84 5.18
N GLU A 12 -2.23 -4.24 5.95
CA GLU A 12 -2.16 -5.40 6.87
C GLU A 12 -1.85 -6.71 6.12
N LYS A 13 -2.48 -6.92 4.96
CA LYS A 13 -2.23 -8.08 4.08
C LYS A 13 -0.88 -7.97 3.35
N TYR A 14 -0.27 -6.80 3.28
CA TYR A 14 1.03 -6.55 2.67
C TYR A 14 2.15 -7.14 3.52
N LYS A 15 2.19 -8.48 3.61
CA LYS A 15 3.20 -9.20 4.37
C LYS A 15 4.40 -9.48 3.49
N ARG A 16 5.29 -8.48 3.35
CA ARG A 16 6.64 -8.73 2.85
C ARG A 16 7.56 -9.07 4.01
N HIS A 17 8.41 -10.08 3.80
CA HIS A 17 9.55 -10.38 4.66
C HIS A 17 10.55 -9.22 4.58
N THR A 18 10.29 -8.15 5.30
CA THR A 18 11.23 -7.04 5.43
C THR A 18 11.51 -6.84 6.90
N SER A 19 12.52 -7.58 7.36
CA SER A 19 13.30 -7.29 8.56
C SER A 19 14.05 -5.96 8.48
N GLU A 20 13.89 -5.19 7.39
CA GLU A 20 14.62 -3.97 7.09
C GLU A 20 13.64 -2.84 6.78
N ASN A 21 13.63 -1.84 7.66
CA ASN A 21 13.10 -0.53 7.35
C ASN A 21 13.95 0.03 6.19
N ASN A 22 13.32 0.52 5.12
CA ASN A 22 13.92 1.19 3.95
C ASN A 22 14.05 0.40 2.63
N ILE A 23 13.43 -0.77 2.47
CA ILE A 23 13.35 -1.37 1.13
C ILE A 23 12.31 -0.63 0.27
N GLU A 24 12.76 -0.07 -0.85
CA GLU A 24 11.89 0.55 -1.84
C GLU A 24 11.01 -0.50 -2.54
N ASN A 25 9.70 -0.24 -2.58
CA ASN A 25 8.73 -1.15 -3.16
C ASN A 25 7.71 -0.40 -4.02
N ASN A 26 7.23 -1.07 -5.07
CA ASN A 26 6.09 -0.61 -5.85
C ASN A 26 4.79 -1.19 -5.25
N PHE A 27 4.13 -0.39 -4.43
CA PHE A 27 2.86 -0.76 -3.79
C PHE A 27 1.65 -0.71 -4.74
N GLU A 28 1.74 0.01 -5.87
CA GLU A 28 0.64 0.11 -6.84
C GLU A 28 0.38 -1.24 -7.52
N HIS A 29 1.43 -2.01 -7.81
CA HIS A 29 1.26 -3.35 -8.38
C HIS A 29 0.56 -4.32 -7.42
N ASP A 30 0.96 -4.32 -6.14
CA ASP A 30 0.41 -5.22 -5.14
C ASP A 30 -1.01 -4.81 -4.71
N SER A 31 -1.28 -3.50 -4.64
CA SER A 31 -2.62 -2.98 -4.38
C SER A 31 -3.59 -3.30 -5.52
N LEU A 32 -3.14 -3.27 -6.79
CA LEU A 32 -3.94 -3.72 -7.92
C LEU A 32 -4.38 -5.19 -7.78
N ASN A 33 -3.47 -6.06 -7.32
CA ASN A 33 -3.78 -7.47 -7.07
C ASN A 33 -4.82 -7.65 -5.96
N TYR A 34 -4.77 -6.81 -4.93
CA TYR A 34 -5.77 -6.77 -3.87
C TYR A 34 -7.13 -6.29 -4.38
N VAL A 35 -7.15 -5.13 -5.04
CA VAL A 35 -8.35 -4.49 -5.62
C VAL A 35 -9.12 -5.45 -6.53
N ARG A 36 -8.43 -6.22 -7.37
CA ARG A 36 -9.06 -7.20 -8.28
C ARG A 36 -9.80 -8.33 -7.56
N LYS A 37 -9.31 -8.73 -6.39
CA LYS A 37 -9.85 -9.86 -5.60
C LYS A 37 -10.97 -9.44 -4.66
N GLU A 38 -11.00 -8.18 -4.22
CA GLU A 38 -12.03 -7.69 -3.32
C GLU A 38 -13.33 -7.38 -4.06
N ASN A 39 -14.46 -7.75 -3.47
CA ASN A 39 -15.79 -7.60 -4.11
C ASN A 39 -16.36 -6.18 -4.01
N ASP A 40 -15.87 -5.40 -3.06
CA ASP A 40 -16.35 -4.04 -2.80
C ASP A 40 -15.90 -3.03 -3.87
N PHE A 41 -14.86 -3.37 -4.65
CA PHE A 41 -14.35 -2.57 -5.75
C PHE A 41 -15.14 -2.84 -7.04
N LYS A 42 -15.70 -1.78 -7.61
CA LYS A 42 -16.49 -1.85 -8.85
C LYS A 42 -15.63 -1.89 -10.11
N TYR A 43 -14.62 -1.03 -10.19
CA TYR A 43 -13.83 -0.83 -11.42
C TYR A 43 -12.59 -1.72 -11.47
N LYS A 44 -12.02 -2.04 -10.31
CA LYS A 44 -10.95 -3.04 -10.16
C LYS A 44 -9.70 -2.73 -10.98
N ASP A 45 -9.38 -1.45 -11.08
CA ASP A 45 -8.37 -0.88 -11.97
C ASP A 45 -7.20 -0.22 -11.23
N ASP A 46 -6.31 0.38 -12.01
CA ASP A 46 -5.11 1.05 -11.50
C ASP A 46 -5.45 2.36 -10.76
N VAL A 47 -6.63 2.96 -11.01
CA VAL A 47 -7.09 4.15 -10.29
C VAL A 47 -7.47 3.76 -8.86
N ASP A 48 -8.28 2.71 -8.70
CA ASP A 48 -8.64 2.17 -7.40
C ASP A 48 -7.38 1.76 -6.60
N ALA A 49 -6.40 1.14 -7.25
CA ALA A 49 -5.12 0.75 -6.65
C ALA A 49 -4.31 1.98 -6.21
N GLY A 50 -4.18 2.99 -7.07
CA GLY A 50 -3.47 4.22 -6.78
C GLY A 50 -4.08 4.99 -5.60
N VAL A 51 -5.41 4.98 -5.46
CA VAL A 51 -6.10 5.60 -4.30
C VAL A 51 -5.70 4.91 -2.99
N LEU A 52 -5.56 3.58 -2.96
CA LEU A 52 -5.12 2.88 -1.74
C LEU A 52 -3.71 3.30 -1.33
N VAL A 53 -2.79 3.39 -2.29
CA VAL A 53 -1.40 3.80 -2.03
C VAL A 53 -1.34 5.25 -1.57
N MET A 54 -2.08 6.15 -2.23
CA MET A 54 -2.16 7.56 -1.87
C MET A 54 -2.66 7.75 -0.43
N ILE A 55 -3.68 6.99 -0.01
CA ILE A 55 -4.19 7.05 1.37
C ILE A 55 -3.11 6.60 2.38
N LEU A 56 -2.34 5.56 2.06
CA LEU A 56 -1.25 5.12 2.94
C LEU A 56 -0.11 6.14 3.02
N GLU A 57 0.15 6.89 1.95
CA GLU A 57 1.06 8.05 1.96
C GLU A 57 0.49 9.19 2.83
N GLU A 58 -0.79 9.54 2.68
CA GLU A 58 -1.45 10.58 3.48
C GLU A 58 -1.49 10.24 4.97
N LEU A 59 -1.64 8.95 5.30
CA LEU A 59 -1.56 8.44 6.67
C LEU A 59 -0.11 8.32 7.18
N GLU A 60 0.87 8.67 6.36
CA GLU A 60 2.30 8.60 6.64
C GLU A 60 2.81 7.19 6.93
N TYR A 61 2.13 6.15 6.46
CA TYR A 61 2.60 4.76 6.55
C TYR A 61 3.55 4.41 5.41
N LEU A 62 3.38 5.06 4.26
CA LEU A 62 4.30 5.03 3.14
C LEU A 62 4.91 6.41 2.90
N LYS A 63 6.12 6.41 2.35
CA LYS A 63 6.77 7.63 1.87
C LYS A 63 7.25 7.39 0.45
N PHE A 64 6.79 8.23 -0.48
CA PHE A 64 7.31 8.27 -1.84
C PHE A 64 8.81 8.55 -1.85
N THR A 65 9.57 7.76 -2.61
CA THR A 65 11.02 7.93 -2.73
C THR A 65 11.42 8.35 -4.14
N ASN A 66 11.02 7.59 -5.16
CA ASN A 66 11.39 7.87 -6.53
C ASN A 66 10.33 7.40 -7.54
N ARG A 67 10.55 7.78 -8.80
CA ARG A 67 9.81 7.27 -9.95
C ARG A 67 10.79 6.74 -10.99
N HIS A 68 10.59 5.51 -11.44
CA HIS A 68 11.41 4.90 -12.48
C HIS A 68 10.52 4.10 -13.45
N ASN A 69 10.71 4.29 -14.77
CA ASN A 69 9.87 3.68 -15.81
C ASN A 69 8.37 3.83 -15.53
N GLU A 70 7.95 5.05 -15.23
CA GLU A 70 6.56 5.45 -14.90
C GLU A 70 6.00 4.89 -13.58
N LYS A 71 6.66 3.92 -12.94
CA LYS A 71 6.27 3.32 -11.66
C LYS A 71 6.73 4.16 -10.48
N ARG A 72 5.87 4.29 -9.46
CA ARG A 72 6.17 4.98 -8.20
C ARG A 72 6.67 4.00 -7.16
N TYR A 73 7.78 4.35 -6.51
CA TYR A 73 8.39 3.57 -5.45
C TYR A 73 8.24 4.28 -4.12
N HIS A 74 8.01 3.48 -3.08
CA HIS A 74 7.80 3.96 -1.73
C HIS A 74 8.59 3.11 -0.74
N ILE A 75 8.92 3.69 0.40
CA ILE A 75 9.38 2.97 1.58
C ILE A 75 8.28 2.97 2.64
N ILE A 76 8.25 1.93 3.46
CA ILE A 76 7.44 1.91 4.68
C ILE A 76 8.13 2.80 5.72
N THR A 77 7.38 3.72 6.31
CA THR A 77 7.89 4.61 7.36
C THR A 77 7.95 3.88 8.71
N GLU A 78 8.62 4.47 9.71
CA GLU A 78 8.60 3.96 11.09
C GLU A 78 7.17 3.79 11.61
N LYS A 79 6.29 4.78 11.36
CA LYS A 79 4.86 4.73 11.71
C LYS A 79 4.14 3.56 11.02
N GLY A 80 4.47 3.29 9.76
CA GLY A 80 3.93 2.14 9.01
C GLY A 80 4.40 0.81 9.61
N PHE A 81 5.66 0.70 10.01
CA PHE A 81 6.19 -0.49 10.69
C PHE A 81 5.56 -0.70 12.07
N GLU A 82 5.40 0.36 12.87
CA GLU A 82 4.70 0.29 14.16
C GLU A 82 3.24 -0.14 14.03
N PHE A 83 2.58 0.23 12.94
CA PHE A 83 1.24 -0.24 12.62
C PHE A 83 1.27 -1.74 12.31
N LEU A 84 2.17 -2.17 11.42
CA LEU A 84 2.27 -3.57 11.00
C LEU A 84 2.74 -4.51 12.13
N SER A 85 3.57 -4.04 13.06
CA SER A 85 4.09 -4.84 14.18
C SER A 85 3.06 -5.16 15.26
N LYS A 86 1.93 -4.42 15.28
CA LYS A 86 0.79 -4.67 16.19
C LYS A 86 -0.15 -5.77 15.67
N ILE A 87 0.05 -6.22 14.43
CA ILE A 87 -0.75 -7.28 13.82
C ILE A 87 -0.17 -8.64 14.25
N PRO A 88 -0.97 -9.50 14.90
CA PRO A 88 -0.53 -10.79 15.42
C PRO A 88 -0.16 -11.83 14.35
#